data_AF-A0A9P5WXR1-F1
#
_entry.id   AF-A0A9P5WXR1-F1
#
_cell.length_a   1.000
_cell.length_b   1.000
_cell.length_c   1.000
_cell.angle_alpha   90.00
_cell.angle_beta   90.00
_cell.angle_gamma   90.00
#
_symmetry.space_group_name_H-M   'P 1'
#
loop_
_entity.id
_entity.type
_entity.pdbx_description
1 polymer ?
#
loop_
_entity_poly.entity_id
_entity_poly.type
_entity_poly.pdbx_seq_one_letter_code
_entity_poly.pdbx_strand_id
1 'polypeptide(L)'
;MDDIFELKEKNLKHIYLVYLSPPPSMSLVQNVLVTWPMLEHLYIVPADPEIEWDLGSLLSAGPALGTCLRKLCLPLSLRSLAAASTTLPPFKAPLHTLTLCNAGDIPGGQKEKHAIARNLITLFPRLIVIETVSAQNDSCGHIRDLQVIIDALRDCITFPPSRPDFLYC
;
A
#
# COMPACT_ATOMS: atom_id res chain seq x y z
N MET A 1 14.13 -14.71 14.56
CA MET A 1 13.64 -13.95 13.36
C MET A 1 14.48 -14.26 12.13
N ASP A 2 15.77 -14.58 12.29
CA ASP A 2 16.60 -15.21 11.25
C ASP A 2 16.04 -16.57 10.76
N ASP A 3 15.23 -17.24 11.58
CA ASP A 3 14.58 -18.53 11.28
C ASP A 3 13.68 -18.48 10.02
N ILE A 4 13.15 -17.30 9.66
CA ILE A 4 12.32 -17.18 8.45
C ILE A 4 13.14 -17.43 7.19
N PHE A 5 14.44 -17.16 7.23
CA PHE A 5 15.35 -17.39 6.12
C PHE A 5 15.79 -18.85 5.99
N GLU A 6 15.53 -19.70 6.98
CA GLU A 6 15.65 -21.16 6.80
C GLU A 6 14.63 -21.68 5.77
N LEU A 7 13.56 -20.91 5.52
CA LEU A 7 12.55 -21.21 4.50
C LEU A 7 12.90 -20.64 3.12
N LYS A 8 14.11 -20.11 2.92
CA LYS A 8 14.58 -19.54 1.63
C LYS A 8 14.41 -20.49 0.45
N GLU A 9 14.59 -21.80 0.68
CA GLU A 9 14.46 -22.81 -0.37
C GLU A 9 13.00 -23.12 -0.75
N LYS A 10 12.03 -22.65 0.03
CA LYS A 10 10.60 -22.86 -0.23
C LYS A 10 10.03 -21.72 -1.04
N ASN A 11 9.20 -22.05 -2.03
CA ASN A 11 8.41 -21.08 -2.79
C ASN A 11 7.19 -20.62 -1.97
N LEU A 12 7.43 -19.75 -0.99
CA LEU A 12 6.36 -19.18 -0.18
C LEU A 12 5.49 -18.24 -1.02
N LYS A 13 4.18 -18.45 -0.91
CA LYS A 13 3.16 -17.58 -1.52
C LYS A 13 2.53 -16.62 -0.53
N HIS A 14 2.45 -17.03 0.74
CA HIS A 14 1.80 -16.24 1.78
C HIS A 14 2.67 -16.22 3.03
N ILE A 15 2.90 -15.02 3.55
CA ILE A 15 3.62 -14.80 4.80
C ILE A 15 2.73 -13.96 5.71
N TYR A 16 2.48 -14.49 6.90
CA TYR A 16 1.70 -13.83 7.96
C TYR A 16 2.56 -13.75 9.22
N LEU A 17 2.88 -12.53 9.61
CA LEU A 17 3.69 -12.20 10.77
C LEU A 17 2.91 -11.21 11.62
N VAL A 18 2.19 -11.71 12.61
CA VAL A 18 1.22 -10.92 13.38
C VAL A 18 1.68 -10.84 14.83
N TYR A 19 1.49 -9.67 15.45
CA TYR A 19 1.86 -9.37 16.83
C TYR A 19 3.36 -9.60 17.12
N LEU A 20 4.22 -9.22 16.17
CA LEU A 20 5.67 -9.34 16.34
C LEU A 20 6.21 -8.36 17.39
N SER A 21 7.00 -8.89 18.33
CA SER A 21 7.79 -8.12 19.29
C SER A 21 9.19 -8.75 19.43
N PRO A 22 10.28 -8.07 19.05
CA PRO A 22 10.30 -6.73 18.44
C PRO A 22 9.71 -6.71 17.01
N PRO A 23 9.30 -5.54 16.51
CA PRO A 23 8.88 -5.40 15.11
C PRO A 23 10.03 -5.71 14.15
N PRO A 24 9.74 -6.23 12.95
CA PRO A 24 10.77 -6.48 11.97
C PRO A 24 11.28 -5.14 11.41
N SER A 25 12.57 -5.07 11.06
CA SER A 25 13.11 -3.88 10.39
C SER A 25 12.58 -3.77 8.96
N MET A 26 12.51 -2.55 8.41
CA MET A 26 12.18 -2.36 6.99
C MET A 26 13.12 -3.14 6.05
N SER A 27 14.40 -3.24 6.39
CA SER A 27 15.37 -4.05 5.65
C SER A 27 15.00 -5.53 5.60
N LEU A 28 14.43 -6.08 6.68
CA LEU A 28 13.94 -7.45 6.69
C LEU A 28 12.76 -7.62 5.72
N VAL A 29 11.83 -6.66 5.70
CA VAL A 29 10.67 -6.67 4.78
C VAL A 29 11.12 -6.65 3.33
N GLN A 30 12.09 -5.79 3.01
CA GLN A 30 12.69 -5.76 1.68
C GLN A 30 13.35 -7.09 1.33
N ASN A 31 14.12 -7.68 2.25
CA ASN A 31 14.75 -8.98 2.05
C ASN A 31 13.72 -10.11 1.84
N VAL A 32 12.59 -10.09 2.55
CA VAL A 32 11.47 -11.03 2.37
C VAL A 32 10.92 -10.92 0.93
N LEU A 33 10.66 -9.70 0.46
CA LEU A 33 10.13 -9.44 -0.88
C LEU A 33 11.11 -9.82 -2.00
N VAL A 34 12.42 -9.74 -1.76
CA VAL A 34 13.46 -10.22 -2.69
C VAL A 34 13.57 -11.74 -2.67
N THR A 35 13.52 -12.34 -1.48
CA THR A 35 13.74 -13.77 -1.28
C THR A 35 12.64 -14.61 -1.91
N TRP A 36 11.38 -14.16 -1.81
CA TRP A 36 10.23 -14.89 -2.33
C TRP A 36 9.53 -14.08 -3.43
N PRO A 37 10.02 -14.12 -4.69
CA PRO A 37 9.42 -13.36 -5.79
C PRO A 37 7.98 -13.79 -6.12
N MET A 38 7.64 -15.05 -5.82
CA MET A 38 6.29 -15.62 -6.01
C MET A 38 5.34 -15.29 -4.85
N LEU A 39 5.74 -14.44 -3.91
CA LEU A 39 4.91 -14.05 -2.78
C LEU A 39 3.69 -13.26 -3.29
N GLU A 40 2.51 -13.78 -2.99
CA GLU A 40 1.22 -13.20 -3.34
C GLU A 40 0.69 -12.35 -2.19
N HIS A 41 0.86 -12.80 -0.94
CA HIS A 41 0.37 -12.10 0.25
C HIS A 41 1.49 -11.88 1.29
N LEU A 42 1.65 -10.64 1.72
CA LEU A 42 2.51 -10.29 2.84
C LEU A 42 1.71 -9.54 3.89
N TYR A 43 1.61 -10.12 5.08
CA TYR A 43 0.96 -9.52 6.23
C TYR A 43 1.95 -9.40 7.36
N ILE A 44 2.28 -8.17 7.75
CA ILE A 44 3.09 -7.85 8.91
C ILE A 44 2.31 -6.89 9.78
N VAL A 45 1.96 -7.34 10.98
CA VAL A 45 1.27 -6.54 12.00
C VAL A 45 2.16 -6.53 13.24
N PRO A 46 2.75 -5.39 13.61
CA PRO A 46 3.55 -5.30 14.83
C PRO A 46 2.67 -5.46 16.07
N ALA A 47 3.26 -5.89 17.20
CA ALA A 47 2.57 -5.90 18.49
C ALA A 47 2.27 -4.48 19.00
N ASP A 48 3.16 -3.54 18.69
CA ASP A 48 3.02 -2.13 19.01
C ASP A 48 2.42 -1.37 17.80
N PRO A 49 1.21 -0.79 17.95
CA PRO A 49 0.53 -0.08 16.86
C PRO A 49 1.11 1.30 16.55
N GLU A 50 2.00 1.85 17.40
CA GLU A 50 2.64 3.15 17.18
C GLU A 50 3.77 3.09 16.14
N ILE A 51 4.18 1.89 15.76
CA ILE A 51 5.21 1.70 14.74
C ILE A 51 4.62 2.03 13.38
N GLU A 52 5.30 2.93 12.68
CA GLU A 52 4.95 3.31 11.32
C GLU A 52 6.21 3.39 10.47
N TRP A 53 6.12 2.83 9.27
CA TRP A 53 7.16 2.89 8.27
C TRP A 53 6.74 3.77 7.11
N ASP A 54 7.69 4.54 6.61
CA ASP A 54 7.48 5.34 5.41
C ASP A 54 7.39 4.44 4.17
N LEU A 55 6.32 4.60 3.39
CA LEU A 55 6.15 3.89 2.13
C LEU A 55 7.27 4.21 1.13
N GLY A 56 7.78 5.44 1.12
CA GLY A 56 8.90 5.83 0.26
C GLY A 56 10.14 4.96 0.49
N SER A 57 10.39 4.60 1.75
CA SER A 57 11.49 3.71 2.14
C SER A 57 11.29 2.26 1.70
N LEU A 58 10.04 1.78 1.57
CA LEU A 58 9.77 0.47 0.98
C LEU A 58 10.03 0.48 -0.53
N LEU A 59 9.63 1.56 -1.20
CA LEU A 59 9.74 1.71 -2.66
C LEU A 59 11.18 1.99 -3.13
N SER A 60 12.02 2.59 -2.29
CA SER A 60 13.42 2.89 -2.60
C SER A 60 14.28 1.63 -2.80
N ALA A 61 13.87 0.49 -2.25
CA ALA A 61 14.55 -0.79 -2.47
C ALA A 61 14.35 -1.36 -3.90
N GLY A 62 13.61 -0.64 -4.75
CA GLY A 62 13.68 -0.79 -6.19
C GLY A 62 12.46 -1.50 -6.80
N PRO A 63 12.33 -1.42 -8.14
CA PRO A 63 11.14 -1.84 -8.88
C PRO A 63 10.96 -3.37 -8.98
N ALA A 64 11.88 -4.17 -8.44
CA ALA A 64 11.89 -5.63 -8.56
C ALA A 64 11.18 -6.37 -7.41
N LEU A 65 10.71 -5.64 -6.39
CA LEU A 65 10.09 -6.25 -5.21
C LEU A 65 8.67 -6.76 -5.51
N GLY A 66 8.40 -8.00 -5.10
CA GLY A 66 7.05 -8.55 -5.06
C GLY A 66 6.32 -8.58 -6.41
N THR A 67 6.92 -9.15 -7.45
CA THR A 67 6.32 -9.21 -8.80
C THR A 67 4.98 -9.94 -8.85
N CYS A 68 4.70 -10.82 -7.88
CA CYS A 68 3.41 -11.49 -7.72
C CYS A 68 2.55 -10.93 -6.60
N LEU A 69 2.99 -9.89 -5.89
CA LEU A 69 2.36 -9.42 -4.67
C LEU A 69 1.00 -8.76 -4.97
N ARG A 70 -0.05 -9.35 -4.40
CA ARG A 70 -1.46 -8.93 -4.56
C ARG A 70 -2.03 -8.29 -3.30
N LYS A 71 -1.58 -8.74 -2.13
CA LYS A 71 -2.05 -8.20 -0.84
C LYS A 71 -0.87 -7.83 0.02
N LEU A 72 -0.88 -6.60 0.53
CA LEU A 72 0.15 -6.06 1.39
C LEU A 72 -0.52 -5.47 2.63
N CYS A 73 -0.20 -6.01 3.79
CA CYS A 73 -0.52 -5.42 5.08
C CYS A 73 0.78 -5.11 5.81
N LEU A 74 1.06 -3.83 6.02
CA LEU A 74 2.25 -3.37 6.74
C LEU A 74 1.86 -2.18 7.63
N PRO A 75 2.63 -1.89 8.68
CA PRO A 75 2.48 -0.66 9.45
C PRO A 75 3.03 0.53 8.65
N LEU A 76 2.30 0.98 7.63
CA LEU A 76 2.74 2.05 6.73
C LEU A 76 2.10 3.40 7.07
N SER A 77 2.92 4.44 7.10
CA SER A 77 2.47 5.83 7.07
C SER A 77 2.30 6.29 5.62
N LEU A 78 1.18 6.97 5.33
CA LEU A 78 0.90 7.57 4.02
C LEU A 78 1.25 9.07 3.97
N ARG A 79 1.82 9.65 5.03
CA ARG A 79 2.10 11.09 5.12
C ARG A 79 3.00 11.59 4.00
N SER A 80 3.99 10.79 3.60
CA SER A 80 4.90 11.13 2.48
C SER A 80 4.19 11.21 1.12
N LEU A 81 3.03 10.56 0.97
CA LEU A 81 2.21 10.61 -0.24
C LEU A 81 1.29 11.83 -0.29
N ALA A 82 1.16 12.62 0.77
CA ALA A 82 0.33 13.82 0.74
C ALA A 82 0.94 14.94 -0.12
N ALA A 83 2.24 14.86 -0.42
CA ALA A 83 2.92 15.82 -1.28
C ALA A 83 2.36 15.79 -2.72
N ALA A 84 2.15 16.98 -3.30
CA ALA A 84 1.52 17.15 -4.61
C ALA A 84 2.32 16.58 -5.80
N SER A 85 3.56 16.15 -5.60
CA SER A 85 4.36 15.43 -6.59
C SER A 85 5.34 14.52 -5.86
N THR A 86 5.05 13.23 -5.85
CA THR A 86 6.01 12.21 -5.41
C THR A 86 6.69 11.62 -6.64
N THR A 87 7.98 11.88 -6.80
CA THR A 87 8.84 11.25 -7.82
C THR A 87 9.26 9.84 -7.40
N LEU A 88 8.33 9.09 -6.80
CA LEU A 88 8.60 7.72 -6.37
C LEU A 88 8.55 6.80 -7.59
N PRO A 89 9.50 5.86 -7.72
CA PRO A 89 9.48 4.91 -8.82
C PRO A 89 8.20 4.06 -8.74
N PRO A 90 7.57 3.75 -9.89
CA PRO A 90 6.37 2.93 -9.89
C PRO A 90 6.67 1.54 -9.32
N PHE A 91 5.82 1.06 -8.43
CA PHE A 91 5.93 -0.28 -7.88
C PHE A 91 5.34 -1.27 -8.86
N LYS A 92 6.15 -2.21 -9.37
CA LYS A 92 5.73 -3.13 -10.43
C LYS A 92 4.81 -4.26 -9.94
N ALA A 93 4.54 -4.35 -8.65
CA ALA A 93 3.68 -5.39 -8.12
C ALA A 93 2.22 -5.21 -8.57
N PRO A 94 1.51 -6.29 -8.90
CA PRO A 94 0.08 -6.28 -9.18
C PRO A 94 -0.72 -6.18 -7.87
N LEU A 95 -0.43 -5.17 -7.04
CA LEU A 95 -1.06 -5.00 -5.74
C LEU A 95 -2.54 -4.64 -5.93
N HIS A 96 -3.44 -5.44 -5.34
CA HIS A 96 -4.90 -5.24 -5.38
C HIS A 96 -5.43 -4.72 -4.04
N THR A 97 -4.84 -5.14 -2.92
CA THR A 97 -5.28 -4.78 -1.59
C THR A 97 -4.11 -4.23 -0.78
N LEU A 98 -4.30 -3.03 -0.22
CA LEU A 98 -3.40 -2.41 0.75
C LEU A 98 -4.11 -2.29 2.10
N THR A 99 -3.61 -3.00 3.10
CA THR A 99 -4.14 -2.97 4.46
C THR A 99 -3.17 -2.16 5.32
N LEU A 100 -3.66 -1.11 5.98
CA LEU A 100 -2.89 -0.27 6.89
C LEU A 100 -3.07 -0.75 8.32
N CYS A 101 -1.99 -1.01 9.06
CA CYS A 101 -2.10 -1.40 10.47
C CYS A 101 -2.68 -0.26 11.32
N ASN A 102 -2.30 0.98 11.00
CA ASN A 102 -2.82 2.19 11.63
C ASN A 102 -3.39 3.14 10.57
N ALA A 103 -4.55 3.72 10.86
CA ALA A 103 -5.22 4.69 10.01
C ALA A 103 -5.21 6.12 10.61
N GLY A 104 -4.60 6.31 11.79
CA GLY A 104 -4.46 7.63 12.43
C GLY A 104 -3.68 8.65 11.59
N ASP A 105 -2.97 8.15 10.59
CA ASP A 105 -2.08 8.92 9.71
C ASP A 105 -2.73 9.45 8.43
N ILE A 106 -4.02 9.16 8.21
CA ILE A 106 -4.74 9.71 7.08
C ILE A 106 -5.18 11.14 7.42
N PRO A 107 -4.76 12.14 6.65
CA PRO A 107 -5.10 13.53 6.93
C PRO A 107 -6.63 13.74 6.85
N GLY A 108 -7.13 14.68 7.66
CA GLY A 108 -8.54 15.05 7.64
C GLY A 108 -8.95 15.80 6.37
N GLY A 109 -8.03 16.55 5.76
CA GLY A 109 -8.30 17.40 4.61
C GLY A 109 -8.56 16.61 3.32
N GLN A 110 -9.63 16.97 2.61
CA GLN A 110 -9.97 16.31 1.34
C GLN A 110 -8.87 16.46 0.27
N LYS A 111 -8.21 17.63 0.20
CA LYS A 111 -7.15 17.88 -0.78
C LYS A 111 -5.98 16.92 -0.61
N GLU A 112 -5.58 16.64 0.63
CA GLU A 112 -4.49 15.71 0.93
C GLU A 112 -4.92 14.27 0.66
N LYS A 113 -6.15 13.88 1.02
CA LYS A 113 -6.72 12.56 0.67
C LYS A 113 -6.70 12.34 -0.85
N HIS A 114 -7.04 13.34 -1.66
CA HIS A 114 -6.96 13.25 -3.12
C HIS A 114 -5.51 13.10 -3.62
N ALA A 115 -4.57 13.84 -3.04
CA ALA A 115 -3.15 13.71 -3.39
C ALA A 115 -2.63 12.29 -3.09
N ILE A 116 -2.96 11.77 -1.90
CA ILE A 116 -2.63 10.40 -1.48
C ILE A 116 -3.25 9.39 -2.44
N ALA A 117 -4.55 9.45 -2.70
CA ALA A 117 -5.25 8.53 -3.60
C ALA A 117 -4.63 8.50 -5.01
N ARG A 118 -4.35 9.69 -5.57
CA ARG A 118 -3.72 9.82 -6.89
C ARG A 118 -2.32 9.21 -6.91
N ASN A 119 -1.52 9.47 -5.88
CA ASN A 119 -0.17 8.93 -5.76
C ASN A 119 -0.21 7.41 -5.56
N LEU A 120 -1.15 6.89 -4.78
CA LEU A 120 -1.38 5.45 -4.61
C LEU A 120 -1.76 4.76 -5.92
N ILE A 121 -2.66 5.32 -6.72
CA ILE A 121 -3.04 4.74 -8.02
C ILE A 121 -1.87 4.77 -9.00
N THR A 122 -1.04 5.82 -8.95
CA THR A 122 0.15 5.93 -9.79
C THR A 122 1.20 4.88 -9.40
N LEU A 123 1.39 4.67 -8.09
CA LEU A 123 2.32 3.68 -7.56
C LEU A 123 1.83 2.24 -7.74
N PHE A 124 0.53 2.03 -7.57
CA PHE A 124 -0.14 0.73 -7.64
C PHE A 124 -1.32 0.79 -8.62
N PRO A 125 -1.06 0.75 -9.93
CA PRO A 125 -2.10 0.84 -10.96
C PRO A 125 -3.09 -0.33 -10.98
N ARG A 126 -2.99 -1.31 -10.07
CA ARG A 126 -3.99 -2.38 -9.86
C ARG A 126 -4.66 -2.37 -8.49
N LEU A 127 -4.37 -1.38 -7.64
CA LEU A 127 -4.99 -1.23 -6.32
C LEU A 127 -6.50 -1.01 -6.45
N ILE A 128 -7.27 -1.85 -5.77
CA ILE A 128 -8.74 -1.81 -5.74
C ILE A 128 -9.22 -1.50 -4.33
N VAL A 129 -8.57 -2.07 -3.31
CA VAL A 129 -9.04 -1.99 -1.92
C VAL A 129 -7.96 -1.39 -1.02
N ILE A 130 -8.33 -0.38 -0.25
CA ILE A 130 -7.62 0.11 0.93
C ILE A 130 -8.46 -0.16 2.18
N GLU A 131 -7.85 -0.79 3.17
CA GLU A 131 -8.51 -1.15 4.41
C GLU A 131 -7.56 -0.95 5.60
N THR A 132 -8.07 -1.11 6.81
CA THR A 132 -7.26 -1.03 8.03
C THR A 132 -7.51 -2.24 8.93
N VAL A 133 -6.47 -2.66 9.66
CA VAL A 133 -6.57 -3.74 10.66
C VAL A 133 -7.37 -3.28 11.89
N SER A 134 -7.34 -1.99 12.23
CA SER A 134 -8.02 -1.46 13.40
C SER A 134 -9.46 -1.05 13.07
N ALA A 135 -10.43 -1.70 13.71
CA ALA A 135 -11.85 -1.39 13.58
C ALA A 135 -12.32 -0.23 14.49
N GLN A 136 -11.42 0.46 15.21
CA GLN A 136 -11.81 1.43 16.25
C GLN A 136 -12.12 2.84 15.69
N ASN A 137 -13.41 2.99 15.36
CA ASN A 137 -14.35 4.12 15.42
C ASN A 137 -14.12 5.47 14.72
N ASP A 138 -12.94 6.08 14.63
CA ASP A 138 -12.81 7.41 13.97
C ASP A 138 -11.98 7.38 12.69
N SER A 139 -10.85 6.67 12.70
CA SER A 139 -9.97 6.52 11.54
C SER A 139 -10.57 5.61 10.44
N CYS A 140 -11.63 4.85 10.76
CA CYS A 140 -12.42 4.12 9.77
C CYS A 140 -13.12 5.07 8.78
N GLY A 141 -13.56 6.26 9.22
CA GLY A 141 -14.18 7.25 8.33
C GLY A 141 -13.19 7.77 7.28
N HIS A 142 -11.97 8.09 7.70
CA HIS A 142 -10.93 8.59 6.80
C HIS A 142 -10.47 7.55 5.77
N ILE A 143 -10.38 6.26 6.16
CA ILE A 143 -10.10 5.14 5.24
C ILE A 143 -11.24 4.99 4.23
N ARG A 144 -12.50 5.05 4.68
CA ARG A 144 -13.66 4.94 3.77
C ARG A 144 -13.69 6.07 2.76
N ASP A 145 -13.44 7.31 3.19
CA ASP A 145 -13.34 8.44 2.26
C ASP A 145 -12.23 8.23 1.24
N LEU A 146 -11.08 7.72 1.67
CA LEU A 146 -9.95 7.43 0.79
C LEU A 146 -10.30 6.33 -0.22
N GLN A 147 -10.98 5.27 0.21
CA GLN A 147 -11.50 4.21 -0.67
C GLN A 147 -12.45 4.79 -1.73
N VAL A 148 -13.40 5.63 -1.33
CA VAL A 148 -14.34 6.28 -2.27
C VAL A 148 -13.61 7.12 -3.32
N ILE A 149 -12.57 7.86 -2.92
CA ILE A 149 -11.77 8.65 -3.87
C ILE A 149 -11.00 7.72 -4.83
N ILE A 150 -10.44 6.61 -4.33
CA ILE A 150 -9.76 5.62 -5.17
C ILE A 150 -10.72 5.02 -6.20
N ASP A 151 -11.94 4.65 -5.77
CA ASP A 151 -12.98 4.11 -6.65
C ASP A 151 -13.39 5.12 -7.72
N ALA A 152 -13.62 6.38 -7.36
CA ALA A 152 -13.94 7.43 -8.32
C ALA A 152 -12.83 7.66 -9.35
N LEU A 153 -11.57 7.69 -8.91
CA LEU A 153 -10.42 7.82 -9.82
C LEU A 153 -10.27 6.61 -10.74
N ARG A 154 -10.56 5.41 -10.25
CA ARG A 154 -10.58 4.17 -11.03
C ARG A 154 -11.65 4.19 -12.11
N ASP A 155 -12.85 4.62 -11.76
CA ASP A 155 -13.97 4.75 -12.69
C ASP A 155 -13.63 5.73 -13.80
N CYS A 156 -13.03 6.89 -13.47
CA CYS A 156 -12.57 7.85 -14.48
C CYS A 156 -11.48 7.29 -15.42
N ILE A 157 -10.60 6.41 -14.92
CA ILE A 157 -9.54 5.79 -15.74
C ILE A 157 -10.14 4.69 -16.65
N THR A 158 -11.11 3.93 -16.14
CA THR A 158 -11.72 2.79 -16.84
C THR A 158 -12.78 3.23 -17.83
N PHE A 159 -13.55 4.24 -17.46
CA PHE A 159 -14.64 4.84 -18.24
C PHE A 159 -14.36 6.34 -18.38
N PRO A 160 -13.39 6.73 -19.23
CA PRO A 160 -13.10 8.13 -19.44
C PRO A 160 -14.37 8.83 -19.96
N PRO A 161 -14.70 10.03 -19.44
CA PRO A 161 -15.87 10.75 -19.87
C PRO A 161 -15.79 11.00 -21.38
N SER A 162 -16.90 10.73 -22.07
CA SER A 162 -17.00 10.97 -23.51
C SER A 162 -16.68 12.43 -23.79
N ARG A 163 -15.74 12.68 -24.71
CA ARG A 163 -15.41 14.04 -25.13
C ARG A 163 -16.67 14.64 -25.78
N PRO A 164 -17.18 15.79 -25.32
CA PRO A 164 -18.30 16.42 -26.00
C PRO A 164 -17.84 16.82 -27.40
N ASP A 165 -18.45 16.22 -28.43
CA ASP A 165 -18.12 16.44 -29.85
C ASP A 165 -18.41 17.87 -30.34
N PHE A 166 -19.04 18.71 -29.50
CA PHE A 166 -19.50 20.06 -29.83
C PHE A 166 -18.43 21.16 -29.79
N LEU A 167 -17.16 20.83 -29.53
CA LEU A 167 -16.07 21.83 -29.48
C LEU A 167 -15.36 22.06 -30.83
N TYR A 168 -15.85 21.45 -31.91
CA TYR A 168 -15.32 21.63 -33.27
C TYR A 168 -16.39 22.11 -34.29
N CYS A 169 -17.46 22.75 -33.82
CA CYS A 169 -18.46 23.39 -34.68
C CYS A 169 -18.23 24.90 -34.77
#